data_AF-A0A9Q1E7W3-F1
#
_entry.id   AF-A0A9Q1E7W3-F1
#
_cell.length_a   1.000
_cell.length_b   1.000
_cell.length_c   1.000
_cell.angle_alpha   90.00
_cell.angle_beta   90.00
_cell.angle_gamma   90.00
#
_symmetry.space_group_name_H-M   'P 1'
#
loop_
_entity.id
_entity.type
_entity.pdbx_description
1 polymer ?
#
loop_
_entity_poly.entity_id
_entity_poly.type
_entity_poly.pdbx_seq_one_letter_code
_entity_poly.pdbx_strand_id
1 'polypeptide(L)'
;MRNRQRKTDRGVPRELLELAARDVDKGMSVRGVAKNFSISHVSLRSYIVKRREMKEAGSTQLPNVGYSRHTQVFSKGQERELRDYLLNASAMFYGLTPKQVPDKIVARKGLKQVGAMTSGERGSLVTVVAAVNAQGNMIPPMFIFPRKNFRQHFIQAAPCGSIGAANGSGWMQEKEFVFC
;
A
#
# COMPACT_ATOMS: atom_id res chain seq x y z
N MET A 1 -10.66 2.45 -11.51
CA MET A 1 -9.53 2.85 -10.62
C MET A 1 -9.72 4.33 -10.27
N ARG A 2 -9.85 4.69 -8.99
CA ARG A 2 -10.11 6.09 -8.58
C ARG A 2 -8.83 6.93 -8.74
N ASN A 3 -8.75 7.77 -9.77
CA ASN A 3 -7.64 8.69 -9.99
C ASN A 3 -7.78 9.93 -9.07
N ARG A 4 -7.39 9.78 -7.80
CA ARG A 4 -7.46 10.88 -6.82
C ARG A 4 -6.32 11.85 -7.06
N GLN A 5 -6.61 12.96 -7.73
CA GLN A 5 -5.67 14.07 -7.83
C GLN A 5 -5.50 14.76 -6.47
N ARG A 6 -4.27 15.21 -6.20
CA ARG A 6 -3.90 15.86 -4.95
C ARG A 6 -4.59 17.23 -4.88
N LYS A 7 -5.39 17.47 -3.83
CA LYS A 7 -6.11 18.74 -3.64
C LYS A 7 -5.22 19.89 -3.11
N THR A 8 -3.99 19.60 -2.70
CA THR A 8 -3.08 20.57 -2.10
C THR A 8 -1.74 20.60 -2.84
N ASP A 9 -1.33 21.81 -3.20
CA ASP A 9 -0.07 22.22 -3.80
C ASP A 9 0.97 22.67 -2.76
N ARG A 10 0.67 22.49 -1.47
CA ARG A 10 1.55 22.88 -0.36
C ARG A 10 2.94 22.24 -0.48
N GLY A 11 3.95 23.08 -0.70
CA GLY A 11 5.36 22.72 -0.72
C GLY A 11 6.12 23.46 -1.80
N VAL A 12 7.39 23.77 -1.55
CA VAL A 12 8.25 24.35 -2.57
C VAL A 12 8.72 23.22 -3.49
N PRO A 13 8.56 23.34 -4.82
CA PRO A 13 8.99 22.30 -5.74
C PRO A 13 10.53 22.15 -5.70
N ARG A 14 10.99 20.91 -5.88
CA ARG A 14 12.41 20.54 -5.75
C ARG A 14 13.31 21.33 -6.69
N GLU A 15 12.85 21.55 -7.91
CA GLU A 15 13.58 22.27 -8.95
C GLU A 15 13.87 23.72 -8.53
N LEU A 16 12.91 24.40 -7.90
CA LEU A 16 13.09 25.76 -7.39
C LEU A 16 14.11 25.81 -6.24
N LEU A 17 14.10 24.83 -5.34
CA LEU A 17 15.09 24.75 -4.26
C LEU A 17 16.50 24.49 -4.78
N GLU A 18 16.64 23.71 -5.84
CA GLU A 18 17.93 23.43 -6.46
C GLU A 18 18.52 24.66 -7.16
N LEU A 19 17.69 25.37 -7.94
CA LEU A 19 18.09 26.63 -8.59
C LEU A 19 18.54 27.66 -7.55
N ALA A 20 17.73 27.87 -6.51
CA ALA A 20 18.06 28.78 -5.42
C ALA A 20 19.35 28.37 -4.68
N ALA A 21 19.59 27.08 -4.48
CA ALA A 21 20.81 26.61 -3.82
C ALA A 21 22.08 26.86 -4.66
N ARG A 22 22.00 26.69 -5.99
CA ARG A 22 23.12 27.01 -6.91
C ARG A 22 23.45 28.50 -6.88
N ASP A 23 22.43 29.33 -6.78
CA ASP A 23 22.56 30.78 -6.70
C ASP A 23 23.19 31.27 -5.39
N VAL A 24 22.96 30.54 -4.29
CA VAL A 24 23.71 30.74 -3.03
C VAL A 24 25.16 30.23 -3.13
N ASP A 25 25.40 29.12 -3.83
CA ASP A 25 26.76 28.59 -4.05
C ASP A 25 27.63 29.58 -4.87
N LYS A 26 27.01 30.41 -5.72
CA LYS A 26 27.67 31.53 -6.42
C LYS A 26 28.04 32.73 -5.52
N GLY A 27 27.72 32.68 -4.22
CA GLY A 27 28.07 33.71 -3.24
C GLY A 27 26.96 34.73 -2.95
N MET A 28 25.75 34.55 -3.46
CA MET A 28 24.63 35.43 -3.10
C MET A 28 24.09 35.15 -1.69
N SER A 29 23.53 36.18 -1.05
CA SER A 29 22.98 36.03 0.31
C SER A 29 21.75 35.13 0.34
N VAL A 30 21.69 34.19 1.30
CA VAL A 30 20.57 33.25 1.45
C VAL A 30 19.22 33.96 1.57
N ARG A 31 19.16 35.08 2.30
CA ARG A 31 17.93 35.86 2.47
C ARG A 31 17.53 36.60 1.19
N GLY A 32 18.49 37.12 0.43
CA GLY A 32 18.23 37.77 -0.85
C GLY A 32 17.70 36.77 -1.89
N VAL A 33 18.35 35.61 -2.01
CA VAL A 33 17.89 34.53 -2.90
C VAL A 33 16.51 34.03 -2.47
N ALA A 34 16.26 33.80 -1.18
CA ALA A 34 14.96 33.37 -0.69
C ALA A 34 13.83 34.35 -1.09
N LYS A 35 14.10 35.66 -1.01
CA LYS A 35 13.15 36.70 -1.43
C LYS A 35 12.89 36.67 -2.94
N ASN A 36 13.94 36.52 -3.76
CA ASN A 36 13.83 36.47 -5.22
C ASN A 36 13.00 35.28 -5.71
N PHE A 37 13.19 34.10 -5.09
CA PHE A 37 12.48 32.88 -5.46
C PHE A 37 11.12 32.73 -4.73
N SER A 38 10.72 33.69 -3.91
CA SER A 38 9.50 33.60 -3.06
C SER A 38 9.47 32.34 -2.19
N ILE A 39 10.64 31.94 -1.66
CA ILE A 39 10.83 30.77 -0.79
C ILE A 39 11.06 31.26 0.64
N SER A 40 10.56 30.52 1.64
CA SER A 40 10.95 30.78 3.03
C SER A 40 12.45 30.57 3.22
N HIS A 41 13.15 31.56 3.75
CA HIS A 41 14.58 31.49 4.01
C HIS A 41 14.97 30.30 4.91
N VAL A 42 14.05 29.84 5.78
CA VAL A 42 14.24 28.64 6.61
C VAL A 42 14.29 27.38 5.73
N SER A 43 13.33 27.22 4.81
CA SER A 43 13.28 26.07 3.89
C SER A 43 14.52 25.99 2.99
N LEU A 44 14.96 27.14 2.47
CA LEU A 44 16.18 27.21 1.66
C LEU A 44 17.43 26.85 2.48
N ARG A 45 17.55 27.40 3.69
CA ARG A 45 18.70 27.11 4.58
C ARG A 45 18.76 25.64 4.98
N SER A 46 17.64 25.06 5.41
CA SER A 46 17.58 23.63 5.76
C SER A 46 17.90 22.72 4.57
N TYR A 47 17.51 23.10 3.35
CA TYR A 47 17.86 22.36 2.13
C TYR A 47 19.36 22.40 1.82
N ILE A 48 19.99 23.57 1.95
CA ILE A 48 21.44 23.74 1.70
C ILE A 48 22.25 22.89 2.67
N VAL A 49 21.91 22.88 3.96
CA VAL A 49 22.59 22.08 4.99
C VAL A 49 22.52 20.59 4.63
N LYS A 50 21.32 20.05 4.37
CA LYS A 50 21.14 18.65 3.96
C LYS A 50 21.87 18.30 2.66
N ARG A 51 21.92 19.23 1.71
CA ARG A 51 22.63 19.04 0.42
C ARG A 51 24.14 18.96 0.63
N ARG A 52 24.71 19.70 1.59
CA ARG A 52 26.13 19.62 1.95
C ARG A 52 26.44 18.30 2.65
N GLU A 53 25.64 17.94 3.66
CA GLU A 53 25.77 16.66 4.38
C GLU A 53 25.74 15.44 3.43
N MET A 54 24.81 15.42 2.46
CA MET A 54 24.74 14.31 1.48
C MET A 54 25.92 14.28 0.50
N LYS A 55 26.46 15.45 0.13
CA LYS A 55 27.68 15.53 -0.70
C LYS A 55 28.91 15.04 0.05
N GLU A 56 29.03 15.40 1.33
CA GLU A 56 30.11 14.95 2.21
C GLU A 56 30.06 13.44 2.46
N ALA A 57 28.85 12.87 2.55
CA ALA A 57 28.63 11.42 2.61
C ALA A 57 28.87 10.69 1.26
N GLY A 58 29.35 11.37 0.22
CA GLY A 58 29.65 10.79 -1.09
C GLY A 58 28.43 10.41 -1.93
N SER A 59 27.22 10.81 -1.53
CA SER A 59 26.00 10.53 -2.29
C SER A 59 25.80 11.54 -3.41
N THR A 60 25.56 11.04 -4.62
CA THR A 60 25.12 11.88 -5.77
C THR A 60 23.62 12.21 -5.72
N GLN A 61 22.89 11.67 -4.74
CA GLN A 61 21.45 11.85 -4.65
C GLN A 61 21.08 13.21 -4.03
N LEU A 62 20.13 13.89 -4.65
CA LEU A 62 19.58 15.15 -4.17
C LEU A 62 18.72 14.93 -2.89
N PRO A 63 18.73 15.87 -1.93
CA PRO A 63 17.96 15.73 -0.69
C PRO A 63 16.46 15.51 -0.93
N ASN A 64 15.84 14.69 -0.08
CA ASN A 64 14.39 14.58 -0.05
C ASN A 64 13.79 15.88 0.49
N VAL A 65 12.85 16.46 -0.26
CA VAL A 65 12.20 17.73 0.06
C VAL A 65 10.71 17.50 0.30
N GLY A 66 10.18 18.18 1.32
CA GLY A 66 8.81 18.00 1.80
C GLY A 66 8.72 17.03 2.98
N TYR A 67 7.49 16.78 3.42
CA TYR A 67 7.24 15.83 4.49
C TYR A 67 7.60 14.43 4.03
N SER A 68 8.45 13.75 4.80
CA SER A 68 8.56 12.30 4.72
C SER A 68 7.13 11.73 4.81
N ARG A 69 6.80 10.78 3.94
CA ARG A 69 5.53 10.05 4.00
C ARG A 69 5.57 9.14 5.24
N HIS A 70 5.40 9.74 6.43
CA HIS A 70 5.33 9.05 7.72
C HIS A 70 4.13 8.08 7.79
N THR A 71 3.21 8.16 6.83
CA THR A 71 2.05 7.28 6.68
C THR A 71 2.28 6.15 5.66
N GLN A 72 3.45 6.06 5.03
CA GLN A 72 3.73 4.96 4.14
C GLN A 72 4.08 3.72 4.98
N VAL A 73 3.02 2.96 5.31
CA VAL A 73 3.08 1.74 6.15
C VAL A 73 3.78 0.60 5.43
N PHE A 74 3.63 0.50 4.11
CA PHE A 74 4.24 -0.54 3.29
C PHE A 74 5.32 0.04 2.37
N SER A 75 6.45 -0.67 2.24
CA SER A 75 7.42 -0.37 1.20
C SER A 75 6.81 -0.55 -0.19
N LYS A 76 7.37 0.12 -1.21
CA LYS A 76 6.89 -0.02 -2.60
C LYS A 76 6.92 -1.48 -3.09
N GLY A 77 7.79 -2.32 -2.53
CA GLY A 77 7.86 -3.76 -2.82
C GLY A 77 6.69 -4.51 -2.18
N GLN A 78 6.47 -4.31 -0.87
CA GLN A 78 5.36 -4.94 -0.14
C GLN A 78 3.99 -4.52 -0.68
N GLU A 79 3.79 -3.25 -1.07
CA GLU A 79 2.55 -2.81 -1.72
C GLU A 79 2.30 -3.55 -3.04
N ARG A 80 3.37 -3.88 -3.76
CA ARG A 80 3.31 -4.62 -5.02
C ARG A 80 2.91 -6.07 -4.77
N GLU A 81 3.55 -6.73 -3.83
CA GLU A 81 3.23 -8.11 -3.44
C GLU A 81 1.80 -8.23 -2.92
N LEU A 82 1.36 -7.31 -2.05
CA LEU A 82 0.00 -7.30 -1.52
C LEU A 82 -1.03 -7.08 -2.65
N ARG A 83 -0.74 -6.16 -3.58
CA ARG A 83 -1.60 -5.93 -4.75
C ARG A 83 -1.69 -7.17 -5.63
N ASP A 84 -0.57 -7.82 -5.91
CA ASP A 84 -0.51 -8.99 -6.78
C ASP A 84 -1.24 -10.18 -6.11
N TYR A 85 -1.12 -10.33 -4.78
CA TYR A 85 -1.92 -11.27 -4.00
C TYR A 85 -3.42 -10.99 -4.09
N LEU A 86 -3.85 -9.73 -3.92
CA LEU A 86 -5.27 -9.36 -4.01
C LEU A 86 -5.86 -9.64 -5.40
N LEU A 87 -5.09 -9.39 -6.46
CA LEU A 87 -5.48 -9.74 -7.83
C LEU A 87 -5.60 -11.26 -8.00
N ASN A 88 -4.62 -12.03 -7.55
CA ASN A 88 -4.65 -13.49 -7.60
C ASN A 88 -5.82 -14.07 -6.76
N ALA A 89 -6.07 -13.54 -5.58
CA ALA A 89 -7.21 -13.91 -4.75
C ALA A 89 -8.53 -13.62 -5.48
N SER A 90 -8.69 -12.43 -6.06
CA SER A 90 -9.89 -12.10 -6.85
C SER A 90 -10.09 -13.05 -8.04
N ALA A 91 -9.02 -13.44 -8.72
CA ALA A 91 -9.06 -14.38 -9.84
C ALA A 91 -9.37 -15.81 -9.39
N MET A 92 -8.96 -16.19 -8.17
CA MET A 92 -9.32 -17.44 -7.51
C MET A 92 -10.76 -17.45 -6.96
N PHE A 93 -11.59 -16.47 -7.31
CA PHE A 93 -12.96 -16.28 -6.77
C PHE A 93 -12.98 -16.14 -5.25
N TYR A 94 -11.95 -15.55 -4.68
CA TYR A 94 -11.84 -15.43 -3.25
C TYR A 94 -12.82 -14.35 -2.74
N GLY A 95 -13.98 -14.81 -2.25
CA GLY A 95 -15.14 -13.97 -1.91
C GLY A 95 -16.38 -14.21 -2.79
N LEU A 96 -16.23 -14.99 -3.87
CA LEU A 96 -17.34 -15.50 -4.68
C LEU A 96 -17.45 -17.02 -4.46
N THR A 97 -18.67 -17.53 -4.33
CA THR A 97 -18.88 -18.97 -4.20
C THR A 97 -18.81 -19.65 -5.58
N PRO A 98 -18.41 -20.92 -5.68
CA PRO A 98 -18.51 -21.70 -6.93
C PRO A 98 -19.93 -21.70 -7.55
N LYS A 99 -20.96 -21.38 -6.76
CA LYS A 99 -22.34 -21.18 -7.24
C LYS A 99 -22.53 -19.88 -8.02
N GLN A 100 -21.73 -18.84 -7.76
CA GLN A 100 -21.78 -17.53 -8.44
C GLN A 100 -20.97 -17.52 -9.74
N VAL A 101 -20.06 -18.47 -9.91
CA VAL A 101 -19.31 -18.68 -11.15
C VAL A 101 -19.41 -20.15 -11.53
N PRO A 102 -20.58 -20.60 -12.02
CA PRO A 102 -20.73 -21.98 -12.46
C PRO A 102 -19.89 -22.22 -13.72
N ASP A 103 -19.01 -23.23 -13.69
CA ASP A 103 -18.17 -23.62 -14.83
C ASP A 103 -18.99 -23.99 -16.08
N LYS A 104 -20.24 -24.42 -15.90
CA LYS A 104 -21.19 -24.77 -16.96
C LYS A 104 -22.60 -24.30 -16.61
N ILE A 105 -23.26 -23.61 -17.54
CA ILE A 105 -24.66 -23.17 -17.41
C ILE A 105 -25.51 -24.03 -18.34
N VAL A 106 -26.46 -24.79 -17.78
CA VAL A 106 -27.43 -25.58 -18.54
C VAL A 106 -28.80 -24.91 -18.44
N ALA A 107 -29.35 -24.48 -19.57
CA ALA A 107 -30.66 -23.85 -19.65
C ALA A 107 -31.42 -24.33 -20.90
N ARG A 108 -32.75 -24.30 -20.86
CA ARG A 108 -33.58 -24.58 -22.04
C ARG A 108 -33.36 -23.48 -23.09
N LYS A 109 -33.16 -23.87 -24.34
CA LYS A 109 -32.93 -22.98 -25.50
C LYS A 109 -34.08 -21.97 -25.61
N GLY A 110 -33.76 -20.68 -25.61
CA GLY A 110 -34.73 -19.57 -25.73
C GLY A 110 -34.89 -18.69 -24.49
N LEU A 111 -34.35 -19.10 -23.33
CA LEU A 111 -34.34 -18.28 -22.12
C LEU A 111 -33.17 -17.28 -22.16
N LYS A 112 -33.48 -15.98 -22.23
CA LYS A 112 -32.49 -14.89 -22.22
C LYS A 112 -32.01 -14.52 -20.81
N GLN A 113 -32.67 -15.01 -19.77
CA GLN A 113 -32.31 -14.77 -18.37
C GLN A 113 -32.41 -16.09 -17.59
N VAL A 114 -31.27 -16.57 -17.08
CA VAL A 114 -31.19 -17.79 -16.26
C VAL A 114 -30.96 -17.34 -14.82
N GLY A 115 -31.98 -17.49 -13.98
CA GLY A 115 -31.87 -17.16 -12.56
C GLY A 115 -30.99 -18.17 -11.84
N ALA A 116 -29.88 -17.73 -11.24
CA ALA A 116 -29.18 -18.52 -10.24
C ALA A 116 -30.07 -18.57 -8.98
N MET A 117 -30.35 -19.76 -8.44
CA MET A 117 -30.96 -19.87 -7.10
C MET A 117 -29.93 -19.43 -6.06
N THR A 118 -29.89 -18.13 -5.78
CA THR A 118 -29.07 -17.53 -4.72
C THR A 118 -29.92 -17.40 -3.46
N SER A 119 -29.68 -18.29 -2.49
CA SER A 119 -30.03 -18.04 -1.09
C SER A 119 -29.14 -16.91 -0.57
N GLY A 120 -29.70 -16.07 0.31
CA GLY A 120 -29.24 -14.74 0.70
C GLY A 120 -27.74 -14.55 0.89
N GLU A 121 -27.31 -13.38 0.44
CA GLU A 121 -25.99 -12.78 0.52
C GLU A 121 -25.29 -13.00 1.87
N ARG A 122 -24.19 -13.75 1.86
CA ARG A 122 -23.11 -13.58 2.85
C ARG A 122 -21.81 -14.08 2.23
N GLY A 123 -21.31 -13.30 1.28
CA GLY A 123 -19.95 -13.40 0.76
C GLY A 123 -18.99 -13.17 1.93
N SER A 124 -18.34 -14.23 2.35
CA SER A 124 -17.60 -14.23 3.60
C SER A 124 -16.20 -13.64 3.35
N LEU A 125 -16.04 -12.37 3.74
CA LEU A 125 -14.77 -11.64 3.66
C LEU A 125 -13.72 -12.36 4.50
N VAL A 126 -12.51 -12.45 3.96
CA VAL A 126 -11.38 -13.06 4.66
C VAL A 126 -10.68 -11.99 5.46
N THR A 127 -10.46 -12.27 6.73
CA THR A 127 -9.78 -11.36 7.63
C THR A 127 -8.28 -11.52 7.43
N VAL A 128 -7.61 -10.42 7.09
CA VAL A 128 -6.15 -10.35 6.98
C VAL A 128 -5.64 -9.62 8.21
N VAL A 129 -4.76 -10.26 8.96
CA VAL A 129 -4.06 -9.68 10.10
C VAL A 129 -2.65 -9.36 9.65
N ALA A 130 -2.28 -8.09 9.70
CA ALA A 130 -0.94 -7.62 9.44
C ALA A 130 -0.46 -6.81 10.65
N ALA A 131 0.70 -7.17 11.20
CA ALA A 131 1.31 -6.45 12.30
C ALA A 131 2.63 -5.80 11.84
N VAL A 132 2.79 -4.53 12.18
CA VAL A 132 3.95 -3.72 11.83
C VAL A 132 4.46 -3.00 13.06
N ASN A 133 5.78 -2.93 13.23
CA ASN A 133 6.40 -2.14 14.29
C ASN A 133 6.76 -0.73 13.78
N ALA A 134 7.09 0.18 14.70
CA ALA A 134 7.43 1.57 14.36
C ALA A 134 8.69 1.72 13.50
N GLN A 135 9.55 0.68 13.45
CA GLN A 135 10.76 0.65 12.61
C GLN A 135 10.47 0.19 11.17
N GLY A 136 9.26 -0.28 10.88
CA GLY A 136 8.88 -0.80 9.57
C GLY A 136 9.12 -2.30 9.39
N ASN A 137 9.44 -3.03 10.46
CA ASN A 137 9.45 -4.49 10.44
C ASN A 137 8.01 -5.00 10.44
N MET A 138 7.74 -6.01 9.63
CA MET A 138 6.41 -6.61 9.44
C MET A 138 6.45 -8.08 9.85
N ILE A 139 5.49 -8.49 10.68
CA ILE A 139 5.21 -9.92 10.91
C ILE A 139 4.44 -10.43 9.69
N PRO A 140 4.79 -11.59 9.11
CA PRO A 140 4.07 -12.15 7.96
C PRO A 140 2.55 -12.16 8.19
N PRO A 141 1.75 -11.76 7.19
CA PRO A 141 0.32 -11.60 7.38
C PRO A 141 -0.37 -12.95 7.67
N MET A 142 -1.27 -12.96 8.63
CA MET A 142 -2.14 -14.10 8.91
C MET A 142 -3.48 -13.94 8.18
N PHE A 143 -3.99 -15.04 7.62
CA PHE A 143 -5.28 -15.09 6.95
C PHE A 143 -6.29 -15.93 7.72
N ILE A 144 -7.45 -15.37 8.06
CA ILE A 144 -8.55 -16.07 8.73
C ILE A 144 -9.72 -16.23 7.78
N PHE A 145 -10.03 -17.48 7.49
CA PHE A 145 -11.03 -17.90 6.54
C PHE A 145 -12.34 -18.20 7.28
N PRO A 146 -13.47 -17.58 6.92
CA PRO A 146 -14.81 -17.90 7.43
C PRO A 146 -15.30 -19.28 6.94
N ARG A 147 -14.63 -20.35 7.38
CA ARG A 147 -14.87 -21.74 6.99
C ARG A 147 -14.65 -22.67 8.17
N LYS A 148 -15.32 -23.82 8.18
CA LYS A 148 -15.09 -24.87 9.19
C LYS A 148 -13.76 -25.61 8.98
N ASN A 149 -13.32 -25.75 7.72
CA ASN A 149 -12.13 -26.52 7.36
C ASN A 149 -11.10 -25.63 6.66
N PHE A 150 -9.86 -25.67 7.14
CA PHE A 150 -8.71 -25.05 6.50
C PHE A 150 -8.13 -25.99 5.43
N ARG A 151 -7.64 -25.43 4.31
CA ARG A 151 -6.95 -26.20 3.26
C ARG A 151 -5.65 -25.48 2.90
N GLN A 152 -4.55 -26.22 2.77
CA GLN A 152 -3.22 -25.62 2.60
C GLN A 152 -3.07 -24.74 1.35
N HIS A 153 -3.74 -25.09 0.24
CA HIS A 153 -3.67 -24.30 -1.00
C HIS A 153 -4.28 -22.91 -0.88
N PHE A 154 -4.99 -22.62 0.22
CA PHE A 154 -5.55 -21.30 0.48
C PHE A 154 -4.48 -20.21 0.72
N ILE A 155 -3.28 -20.60 1.13
CA ILE A 155 -2.15 -19.68 1.35
C ILE A 155 -1.05 -19.84 0.30
N GLN A 156 -1.27 -20.61 -0.78
CA GLN A 156 -0.24 -20.89 -1.79
C GLN A 156 0.27 -19.65 -2.54
N ALA A 157 -0.55 -18.59 -2.65
CA ALA A 157 -0.16 -17.33 -3.28
C ALA A 157 0.14 -16.22 -2.26
N ALA A 158 0.02 -16.51 -0.96
CA ALA A 158 0.22 -15.52 0.09
C ALA A 158 1.70 -15.12 0.20
N PRO A 159 2.00 -13.91 0.73
CA PRO A 159 3.37 -13.50 1.01
C PRO A 159 4.15 -14.55 1.80
N CYS A 160 5.46 -14.66 1.56
CA CYS A 160 6.27 -15.69 2.23
C CYS A 160 6.19 -15.57 3.76
N GLY A 161 6.06 -16.71 4.43
CA GLY A 161 5.85 -16.78 5.89
C GLY A 161 4.41 -16.56 6.36
N SER A 162 3.46 -16.31 5.45
CA SER A 162 2.04 -16.18 5.82
C SER A 162 1.48 -17.47 6.40
N ILE A 163 0.71 -17.35 7.47
CA ILE A 163 -0.01 -18.46 8.10
C ILE A 163 -1.52 -18.29 7.91
N GLY A 164 -2.24 -19.40 7.90
CA GLY A 164 -3.68 -19.41 7.65
C GLY A 164 -4.43 -20.23 8.68
N ALA A 165 -5.60 -19.74 9.09
CA ALA A 165 -6.53 -20.44 9.97
C ALA A 165 -7.96 -20.35 9.42
N ALA A 166 -8.81 -21.33 9.72
CA ALA A 166 -10.21 -21.30 9.33
C ALA A 166 -11.11 -21.45 10.55
N ASN A 167 -12.09 -20.56 10.68
CA ASN A 167 -13.14 -20.68 11.68
C ASN A 167 -14.51 -20.23 11.13
N GLY A 168 -15.59 -20.66 11.77
CA GLY A 168 -16.95 -20.36 11.31
C GLY A 168 -17.32 -18.87 11.39
N SER A 169 -16.62 -18.07 12.20
CA SER A 169 -16.89 -16.65 12.36
C SER A 169 -16.20 -15.78 11.30
N GLY A 170 -15.07 -16.21 10.76
CA GLY A 170 -14.19 -15.40 9.91
C GLY A 170 -13.40 -14.33 10.68
N TRP A 171 -13.55 -14.25 11.99
CA TRP A 171 -12.91 -13.27 12.86
C TRP A 171 -11.82 -13.93 13.70
N MET A 172 -10.83 -13.16 14.13
CA MET A 172 -9.80 -13.61 15.08
C MET A 172 -10.45 -14.13 16.36
N GLN A 173 -10.13 -15.36 16.78
CA GLN A 173 -10.45 -15.88 18.11
C GLN A 173 -9.15 -16.16 18.87
N GLU A 174 -9.27 -16.54 20.14
CA GLU A 174 -8.14 -16.74 21.06
C GLU A 174 -7.13 -17.76 20.54
N LYS A 175 -7.60 -18.88 19.98
CA LYS A 175 -6.73 -19.94 19.44
C LYS A 175 -5.90 -19.46 18.25
N GLU A 176 -6.42 -18.55 17.42
CA GLU A 176 -5.67 -17.97 16.31
C GLU A 176 -4.68 -16.90 16.80
N PHE A 177 -4.97 -16.21 17.90
CA PHE A 177 -4.09 -15.19 18.47
C PHE A 177 -2.75 -15.74 18.98
N VAL A 178 -2.72 -17.00 19.45
CA VAL A 178 -1.48 -17.64 19.95
C VAL A 178 -0.43 -17.86 18.85
N PHE A 179 -0.84 -17.86 17.57
CA PHE A 179 0.06 -18.04 16.44
C PHE A 179 0.59 -16.70 15.86
N CYS A 180 0.19 -15.55 16.43
CA CYS A 180 0.63 -14.22 16.01
C CYS A 180 1.84 -13.71 16.79
#